data_AF-A0A841V7T0-F1
#
_entry.id   AF-A0A841V7T0-F1
#
_cell.length_a   1.000
_cell.length_b   1.000
_cell.length_c   1.000
_cell.angle_alpha   90.00
_cell.angle_beta   90.00
_cell.angle_gamma   90.00
#
_symmetry.space_group_name_H-M   'P 1'
#
loop_
_entity.id
_entity.type
_entity.pdbx_description
1 polymer ?
#
loop_
_entity_poly.entity_id
_entity_poly.type
_entity_poly.pdbx_seq_one_letter_code
_entity_poly.pdbx_strand_id
1 'polypeptide(L)'
;MNLRSVKTIVLGGMALLVATLPITQIAQVSASTICSPVNGQWYLRGNPGPIITQSGDLLTVDMSAYGRPTATGRILSPTQIQVTFPDDGTFVGTLNGRGQINWNNSTVWQALSFAGTWQYEGRPGPVITQSGRRLTVDMSAYRRPTAVGRVTTPGNASVRFPDDATLNATLVSPSCIRWTDSTTWTK
;
A
#
# COMPACT_ATOMS: atom_id res chain seq x y z
N MET A 1 -63.03 -54.99 -23.29
CA MET A 1 -62.30 -55.50 -22.12
C MET A 1 -61.37 -54.39 -21.63
N ASN A 2 -61.65 -53.91 -20.41
CA ASN A 2 -60.85 -53.12 -19.46
C ASN A 2 -60.02 -51.87 -19.87
N LEU A 3 -60.35 -50.82 -19.09
CA LEU A 3 -59.72 -49.52 -18.85
C LEU A 3 -58.20 -49.56 -18.60
N ARG A 4 -57.54 -48.42 -18.92
CA ARG A 4 -56.74 -47.57 -18.00
C ARG A 4 -56.40 -46.23 -18.71
N SER A 5 -57.08 -45.14 -18.33
CA SER A 5 -56.56 -43.98 -17.57
C SER A 5 -55.34 -43.28 -18.18
N VAL A 6 -55.48 -42.13 -18.87
CA VAL A 6 -55.71 -40.73 -18.41
C VAL A 6 -54.42 -39.97 -18.06
N LYS A 7 -54.18 -38.86 -18.80
CA LYS A 7 -53.70 -37.51 -18.43
C LYS A 7 -52.92 -36.91 -19.61
N THR A 8 -52.99 -35.64 -20.03
CA THR A 8 -53.83 -34.47 -19.76
C THR A 8 -53.49 -33.46 -20.88
N ILE A 9 -54.51 -32.73 -21.32
CA ILE A 9 -54.50 -31.60 -22.29
C ILE A 9 -53.89 -30.35 -21.65
N VAL A 10 -53.02 -29.60 -22.37
CA VAL A 10 -52.90 -28.12 -22.33
C VAL A 10 -52.19 -27.68 -23.64
N LEU A 11 -52.90 -27.39 -24.73
CA LEU A 11 -53.36 -26.05 -25.20
C LEU A 11 -52.32 -24.93 -25.08
N GLY A 12 -51.81 -24.50 -26.23
CA GLY A 12 -50.82 -23.44 -26.39
C GLY A 12 -51.22 -22.13 -25.72
N GLY A 13 -50.43 -21.73 -24.73
CA GLY A 13 -50.41 -20.38 -24.19
C GLY A 13 -49.32 -19.57 -24.89
N MET A 14 -49.70 -18.40 -25.40
CA MET A 14 -48.81 -17.38 -25.96
C MET A 14 -47.61 -17.12 -25.05
N ALA A 15 -46.42 -17.18 -25.64
CA ALA A 15 -45.19 -16.80 -24.96
C ALA A 15 -45.18 -15.29 -24.69
N LEU A 16 -45.16 -14.92 -23.42
CA LEU A 16 -44.78 -13.59 -22.98
C LEU A 16 -43.25 -13.48 -23.13
N LEU A 17 -42.77 -12.73 -24.12
CA LEU A 17 -41.35 -12.36 -24.18
C LEU A 17 -41.07 -11.35 -23.07
N VAL A 18 -40.47 -11.80 -21.97
CA VAL A 18 -39.86 -10.90 -20.99
C VAL A 18 -38.48 -10.51 -21.52
N ALA A 19 -38.36 -9.32 -22.09
CA ALA A 19 -37.08 -8.76 -22.47
C ALA A 19 -36.30 -8.40 -21.20
N THR A 20 -35.37 -9.26 -20.80
CA THR A 20 -34.39 -8.94 -19.76
C THR A 20 -33.37 -7.97 -20.33
N LEU A 21 -33.46 -6.69 -19.96
CA LEU A 21 -32.43 -5.71 -20.26
C LEU A 21 -31.13 -6.10 -19.52
N PRO A 22 -29.95 -6.03 -20.17
CA PRO A 22 -28.70 -6.27 -19.48
C PRO A 22 -28.45 -5.14 -18.47
N ILE A 23 -28.23 -5.53 -17.21
CA ILE A 23 -27.76 -4.60 -16.18
C ILE A 23 -26.37 -4.13 -16.61
N THR A 24 -26.25 -2.83 -16.92
CA THR A 24 -24.96 -2.18 -17.14
C THR A 24 -24.11 -2.33 -15.88
N GLN A 25 -23.09 -3.19 -15.96
CA GLN A 25 -22.08 -3.31 -14.92
C GLN A 25 -21.29 -2.01 -14.91
N ILE A 26 -21.54 -1.16 -13.90
CA ILE A 26 -20.72 0.03 -13.65
C ILE A 26 -19.32 -0.48 -13.37
N ALA A 27 -18.36 -0.14 -14.25
CA ALA A 27 -16.96 -0.40 -13.99
C ALA A 27 -16.61 0.29 -12.67
N GLN A 28 -16.36 -0.49 -11.61
CA GLN A 28 -15.77 0.06 -10.40
C GLN A 28 -14.42 0.65 -10.81
N VAL A 29 -14.30 1.97 -10.70
CA VAL A 29 -13.00 2.62 -10.77
C VAL A 29 -12.24 2.09 -9.57
N SER A 30 -11.36 1.13 -9.79
CA SER A 30 -10.42 0.66 -8.77
C SER A 30 -9.74 1.91 -8.23
N ALA A 31 -9.97 2.24 -6.96
CA ALA A 31 -9.26 3.34 -6.34
C ALA A 31 -7.78 3.07 -6.55
N SER A 32 -7.09 3.93 -7.31
CA SER A 32 -5.64 3.87 -7.35
C SER A 32 -5.20 4.00 -5.90
N THR A 33 -4.52 2.99 -5.37
CA THR A 33 -3.94 3.07 -4.04
C THR A 33 -2.90 4.18 -4.09
N ILE A 34 -3.32 5.40 -3.73
CA ILE A 34 -2.46 6.56 -3.65
C ILE A 34 -1.47 6.27 -2.53
N CYS A 35 -0.19 6.47 -2.81
CA CYS A 35 0.83 6.38 -1.78
C CYS A 35 0.45 7.21 -0.56
N SER A 36 0.33 6.57 0.59
CA SER A 36 0.26 7.33 1.83
C SER A 36 1.62 8.02 2.02
N PRO A 37 1.64 9.33 2.29
CA PRO A 37 2.88 10.04 2.55
C PRO A 37 3.52 9.63 3.88
N VAL A 38 2.80 8.93 4.77
CA VAL A 38 3.22 8.70 6.15
C VAL A 38 3.10 7.27 6.66
N ASN A 39 2.27 6.41 6.07
CA ASN A 39 1.97 5.11 6.66
C ASN A 39 3.19 4.22 6.83
N GLY A 40 3.24 3.56 7.98
CA GLY A 40 4.15 2.47 8.32
C GLY A 40 5.23 2.86 9.33
N GLN A 41 6.23 1.98 9.44
CA GLN A 41 7.30 2.05 10.44
C GLN A 41 8.36 3.10 10.06
N TRP A 42 8.57 4.05 10.96
CA TRP A 42 9.62 5.07 10.88
C TRP A 42 10.79 4.75 11.80
N TYR A 43 11.95 5.34 11.49
CA TYR A 43 13.19 5.13 12.21
C TYR A 43 13.78 6.44 12.71
N LEU A 44 14.31 6.43 13.93
CA LEU A 44 15.06 7.54 14.50
C LEU A 44 16.51 7.10 14.69
N ARG A 45 17.45 7.79 14.03
CA ARG A 45 18.89 7.49 14.08
C ARG A 45 19.19 6.01 13.75
N GLY A 46 18.48 5.43 12.78
CA GLY A 46 18.64 4.05 12.35
C GLY A 46 17.90 3.00 13.19
N ASN A 47 17.33 3.38 14.34
CA ASN A 47 16.60 2.45 15.19
C ASN A 47 15.11 2.42 14.83
N PRO A 48 14.47 1.24 14.81
CA PRO A 48 13.01 1.14 14.70
C PRO A 48 12.35 2.04 15.74
N GLY A 49 11.34 2.79 15.30
CA GLY A 49 10.71 3.83 16.07
C GLY A 49 9.19 3.76 15.99
N PRO A 50 8.52 4.87 15.67
CA PRO A 50 7.07 4.91 15.67
C PRO A 50 6.45 4.31 14.41
N ILE A 51 5.23 3.81 14.55
CA ILE A 51 4.40 3.37 13.43
C ILE A 51 3.29 4.39 13.24
N ILE A 52 3.21 4.97 12.04
CA ILE A 52 2.12 5.90 11.70
C ILE A 52 1.04 5.13 10.93
N THR A 53 -0.20 5.30 11.37
CA THR A 53 -1.40 4.86 10.66
C THR A 53 -2.25 6.06 10.29
N GLN A 54 -2.64 6.17 9.03
CA GLN A 54 -3.44 7.24 8.46
C GLN A 54 -4.84 6.72 8.10
N SER A 55 -5.87 7.47 8.49
CA SER A 55 -7.25 7.28 8.09
C SER A 55 -7.84 8.61 7.62
N GLY A 56 -7.97 8.78 6.31
CA GLY A 56 -8.26 10.10 5.72
C GLY A 56 -7.14 11.08 6.05
N ASP A 57 -7.49 12.23 6.61
CA ASP A 57 -6.51 13.21 7.09
C ASP A 57 -6.05 12.98 8.53
N LEU A 58 -6.63 12.01 9.25
CA LEU A 58 -6.27 11.73 10.65
C LEU A 58 -5.12 10.75 10.75
N LEU A 59 -4.25 10.98 11.73
CA LEU A 59 -3.07 10.17 12.01
C LEU A 59 -3.17 9.60 13.43
N THR A 60 -2.80 8.34 13.56
CA THR A 60 -2.46 7.69 14.83
C THR A 60 -0.98 7.32 14.77
N VAL A 61 -0.22 7.67 15.80
CA VAL A 61 1.21 7.41 15.88
C VAL A 61 1.47 6.53 17.09
N ASP A 62 1.74 5.26 16.83
CA ASP A 62 2.17 4.31 17.85
C ASP A 62 3.62 4.60 18.24
N MET A 63 3.82 4.98 19.50
CA MET A 63 5.12 5.32 20.10
C MET A 63 5.61 4.24 21.07
N SER A 64 4.98 3.06 21.06
CA SER A 64 5.28 1.96 21.99
C SER A 64 6.74 1.49 21.93
N ALA A 65 7.39 1.60 20.76
CA ALA A 65 8.83 1.33 20.60
C ALA A 65 9.73 2.18 21.52
N TYR A 66 9.22 3.30 22.02
CA TYR A 66 9.89 4.19 22.97
C TYR A 66 9.28 4.15 24.38
N GLY A 67 8.31 3.26 24.63
CA GLY A 67 7.58 3.20 25.91
C GLY A 67 6.72 4.43 26.18
N ARG A 68 6.29 5.14 25.12
CA ARG A 68 5.51 6.38 25.22
C ARG A 68 4.05 6.17 24.81
N PRO A 69 3.11 7.03 25.28
CA PRO A 69 1.71 6.98 24.86
C PRO A 69 1.53 7.15 23.34
N THR A 70 0.46 6.58 22.80
CA THR A 70 0.03 6.82 21.41
C THR A 70 -0.27 8.30 21.19
N ALA A 71 0.28 8.87 20.13
CA ALA A 71 0.04 10.24 19.71
C ALA A 71 -1.01 10.30 18.59
N THR A 72 -1.64 11.45 18.44
CA THR A 72 -2.66 11.69 17.40
C THR A 72 -2.26 12.87 16.55
N GLY A 73 -2.71 12.92 15.30
CA GLY A 73 -2.31 13.99 14.40
C GLY A 73 -3.21 14.11 13.19
N ARG A 74 -2.76 14.95 12.26
CA ARG A 74 -3.43 15.16 10.98
C ARG A 74 -2.47 15.55 9.86
N ILE A 75 -2.89 15.28 8.64
CA ILE A 75 -2.32 15.88 7.43
C ILE A 75 -2.73 17.36 7.39
N LEU A 76 -1.76 18.26 7.20
CA LEU A 76 -2.01 19.69 6.99
C LEU A 76 -1.97 20.05 5.51
N SER A 77 -1.07 19.40 4.76
CA SER A 77 -0.86 19.61 3.33
C SER A 77 -0.13 18.40 2.75
N PRO A 78 0.06 18.30 1.42
CA PRO A 78 0.83 17.21 0.81
C PRO A 78 2.26 17.04 1.34
N THR A 79 2.82 18.08 1.99
CA THR A 79 4.20 18.07 2.51
C THR A 79 4.28 18.33 4.01
N GLN A 80 3.16 18.47 4.72
CA GLN A 80 3.17 18.78 6.15
C GLN A 80 2.14 17.97 6.93
N ILE A 81 2.57 17.55 8.12
CA ILE A 81 1.72 16.90 9.12
C ILE A 81 1.87 17.60 10.47
N GLN A 82 0.86 17.47 11.31
CA GLN A 82 0.90 17.91 12.71
C GLN A 82 0.57 16.74 13.61
N VAL A 83 1.36 16.50 14.66
CA VAL A 83 1.13 15.42 15.63
C VAL A 83 1.23 15.98 17.03
N THR A 84 0.26 15.65 17.86
CA THR A 84 0.17 15.97 19.29
C THR A 84 0.49 14.72 20.10
N PHE A 85 1.57 14.80 20.86
CA PHE A 85 2.06 13.79 21.78
C PHE A 85 1.54 14.12 23.19
N PRO A 86 0.75 13.23 23.83
CA PRO A 86 0.14 13.50 25.14
C PRO A 86 1.12 13.83 26.26
N ASP A 87 2.36 13.37 26.14
CA ASP A 87 3.41 13.44 27.14
C ASP A 87 4.48 14.52 26.86
N ASP A 88 4.32 15.34 25.81
CA ASP A 88 5.36 16.26 25.36
C ASP A 88 4.79 17.55 24.76
N GLY A 89 4.07 17.45 23.63
CA GLY A 89 3.52 18.63 22.96
C GLY A 89 3.07 18.37 21.53
N THR A 90 2.84 19.45 20.78
CA THR A 90 2.43 19.39 19.36
C THR A 90 3.57 19.82 18.45
N PHE A 91 3.92 18.96 17.49
CA PHE A 91 5.00 19.18 16.54
C PHE A 91 4.49 19.14 15.10
N VAL A 92 5.17 19.88 14.24
CA VAL A 92 4.91 19.90 12.79
C VAL A 92 6.05 19.20 12.08
N GLY A 93 5.71 18.21 11.27
CA GLY A 93 6.64 17.44 10.45
C GLY A 93 6.56 17.87 8.99
N THR A 94 7.71 18.13 8.37
CA THR A 94 7.83 18.41 6.93
C THR A 94 8.33 17.17 6.19
N LEU A 95 7.52 16.70 5.25
CA LEU A 95 7.79 15.55 4.39
C LEU A 95 8.65 15.99 3.19
N ASN A 96 9.77 15.33 2.96
CA ASN A 96 10.65 15.67 1.82
C ASN A 96 10.37 14.84 0.55
N GLY A 97 9.40 13.92 0.60
CA GLY A 97 9.08 13.00 -0.50
C GLY A 97 10.18 11.97 -0.83
N ARG A 98 11.18 11.82 0.05
CA ARG A 98 12.31 10.91 -0.07
C ARG A 98 12.52 10.14 1.25
N GLY A 99 11.41 9.75 1.88
CA GLY A 99 11.43 8.89 3.05
C GLY A 99 11.94 9.59 4.31
N GLN A 100 11.72 10.91 4.44
CA GLN A 100 12.04 11.62 5.67
C GLN A 100 10.91 12.55 6.12
N ILE A 101 10.73 12.61 7.44
CA ILE A 101 9.96 13.64 8.13
C ILE A 101 10.95 14.47 8.94
N ASN A 102 11.03 15.77 8.65
CA ASN A 102 11.82 16.74 9.41
C ASN A 102 10.88 17.47 10.38
N TRP A 103 11.02 17.22 11.67
CA TRP A 103 10.20 17.84 12.69
C TRP A 103 10.74 19.21 13.08
N ASN A 104 9.84 20.11 13.48
CA ASN A 104 10.20 21.45 13.96
C ASN A 104 11.00 21.46 15.28
N ASN A 105 11.15 20.32 15.96
CA ASN A 105 12.04 20.13 17.10
C ASN A 105 13.43 19.57 16.71
N SER A 106 13.79 19.66 15.43
CA SER A 106 15.08 19.19 14.87
C SER A 106 15.26 17.67 14.85
N THR A 107 14.24 16.88 15.20
CA THR A 107 14.29 15.43 15.02
C THR A 107 13.98 15.06 13.57
N VAL A 108 14.59 13.97 13.09
CA VAL A 108 14.37 13.46 11.73
C VAL A 108 13.97 12.00 11.81
N TRP A 109 12.80 11.68 11.26
CA TRP A 109 12.35 10.30 11.09
C TRP A 109 12.60 9.85 9.67
N GLN A 110 13.05 8.60 9.50
CA GLN A 110 13.47 8.06 8.22
C GLN A 110 12.72 6.76 7.88
N ALA A 111 12.39 6.55 6.62
CA ALA A 111 11.95 5.28 6.08
C ALA A 111 13.18 4.50 5.59
N LEU A 112 13.48 3.37 6.24
CA LEU A 112 14.73 2.62 6.00
C LEU A 112 14.54 1.20 5.48
N SER A 113 13.31 0.67 5.52
CA SER A 113 13.03 -0.72 5.19
C SER A 113 12.22 -0.84 3.91
N PHE A 114 12.78 -1.56 2.94
CA PHE A 114 12.05 -2.00 1.75
C PHE A 114 11.26 -3.29 2.00
N ALA A 115 11.52 -3.99 3.11
CA ALA A 115 10.92 -5.28 3.38
C ALA A 115 9.40 -5.21 3.56
N GLY A 116 8.71 -6.22 3.04
CA GLY A 116 7.27 -6.41 3.19
C GLY A 116 6.59 -6.87 1.90
N THR A 117 5.29 -7.07 1.99
CA THR A 117 4.43 -7.40 0.85
C THR A 117 3.98 -6.11 0.20
N TRP A 118 4.19 -5.99 -1.11
CA TRP A 118 3.89 -4.80 -1.88
C TRP A 118 2.75 -5.06 -2.87
N GLN A 119 2.11 -3.99 -3.27
CA GLN A 119 1.10 -3.95 -4.32
C GLN A 119 1.59 -3.09 -5.47
N TYR A 120 1.19 -3.44 -6.69
CA TYR A 120 1.35 -2.59 -7.87
C TYR A 120 -0.03 -2.37 -8.48
N GLU A 121 -0.40 -1.11 -8.71
CA GLU A 121 -1.74 -0.73 -9.21
C GLU A 121 -2.91 -1.32 -8.40
N GLY A 122 -2.76 -1.39 -7.07
CA GLY A 122 -3.76 -1.95 -6.16
C GLY A 122 -3.91 -3.47 -6.21
N ARG A 123 -3.04 -4.17 -6.94
CA ARG A 123 -3.01 -5.63 -7.01
C ARG A 123 -1.95 -6.17 -6.06
N PRO A 124 -2.26 -7.22 -5.27
CA PRO A 124 -1.26 -7.96 -4.52
C PRO A 124 -0.09 -8.33 -5.42
N GLY A 125 1.11 -8.08 -4.93
CA GLY A 125 2.29 -8.05 -5.76
C GLY A 125 3.50 -8.66 -5.07
N PRO A 126 4.68 -8.07 -5.26
CA PRO A 126 5.92 -8.71 -4.89
C PRO A 126 6.18 -8.65 -3.40
N VAL A 127 6.91 -9.65 -2.90
CA VAL A 127 7.40 -9.66 -1.51
C VAL A 127 8.88 -9.31 -1.52
N ILE A 128 9.24 -8.25 -0.81
CA ILE A 128 10.65 -7.87 -0.63
C ILE A 128 11.13 -8.42 0.72
N THR A 129 12.21 -9.20 0.69
CA THR A 129 12.99 -9.55 1.87
C THR A 129 14.26 -8.69 1.90
N GLN A 130 14.55 -8.09 3.05
CA GLN A 130 15.77 -7.30 3.28
C GLN A 130 16.60 -7.93 4.38
N SER A 131 17.85 -8.27 4.07
CA SER A 131 18.85 -8.74 5.04
C SER A 131 20.06 -7.83 5.00
N GLY A 132 20.18 -6.96 6.02
CA GLY A 132 21.11 -5.84 6.01
C GLY A 132 20.88 -4.95 4.78
N ARG A 133 21.89 -4.88 3.91
CA ARG A 133 21.80 -4.14 2.63
C ARG A 133 21.31 -4.98 1.46
N ARG A 134 21.20 -6.32 1.58
CA ARG A 134 20.79 -7.19 0.47
C ARG A 134 19.28 -7.22 0.36
N LEU A 135 18.77 -7.17 -0.86
CA LEU A 135 17.35 -7.28 -1.17
C LEU A 135 17.11 -8.50 -2.07
N THR A 136 16.07 -9.25 -1.75
CA THR A 136 15.48 -10.27 -2.62
C THR A 136 14.03 -9.87 -2.85
N VAL A 137 13.62 -9.81 -4.11
CA VAL A 137 12.27 -9.42 -4.52
C VAL A 137 11.63 -10.63 -5.18
N ASP A 138 10.73 -11.27 -4.44
CA ASP A 138 9.90 -12.35 -4.97
C ASP A 138 8.79 -11.75 -5.85
N MET A 139 8.87 -12.05 -7.14
CA MET A 139 7.93 -11.59 -8.18
C MET A 139 6.98 -12.71 -8.63
N SER A 140 6.91 -13.82 -7.88
CA SER A 140 6.12 -15.01 -8.22
C SER A 140 4.63 -14.73 -8.40
N ALA A 141 4.08 -13.72 -7.70
CA ALA A 141 2.72 -13.21 -7.90
C ALA A 141 2.43 -12.82 -9.36
N TYR A 142 3.47 -12.46 -10.12
CA TYR A 142 3.40 -12.10 -11.54
C TYR A 142 3.97 -13.18 -12.46
N ARG A 143 4.30 -14.36 -11.93
CA ARG A 143 4.99 -15.45 -12.66
C ARG A 143 6.33 -15.01 -13.27
N ARG A 144 7.01 -14.09 -12.60
CA ARG A 144 8.31 -13.55 -13.02
C ARG A 144 9.44 -14.12 -12.14
N PRO A 145 10.69 -14.17 -12.65
CA PRO A 145 11.84 -14.58 -11.85
C PRO A 145 12.07 -13.68 -10.63
N THR A 146 12.65 -14.24 -9.57
CA THR A 146 13.11 -13.49 -8.41
C THR A 146 14.17 -12.47 -8.80
N ALA A 147 13.98 -11.21 -8.39
CA ALA A 147 14.96 -10.15 -8.58
C ALA A 147 15.84 -9.98 -7.35
N VAL A 148 17.05 -9.46 -7.55
CA VAL A 148 18.03 -9.27 -6.47
C VAL A 148 18.57 -7.86 -6.51
N GLY A 149 18.83 -7.29 -5.34
CA GLY A 149 19.27 -5.91 -5.24
C GLY A 149 20.01 -5.59 -3.97
N ARG A 150 20.28 -4.30 -3.79
CA ARG A 150 20.87 -3.78 -2.56
C ARG A 150 20.38 -2.38 -2.23
N VAL A 151 20.33 -2.09 -0.93
CA VAL A 151 20.18 -0.73 -0.40
C VAL A 151 21.47 0.04 -0.65
N THR A 152 21.38 1.10 -1.45
CA THR A 152 22.52 1.93 -1.88
C THR A 152 22.79 3.03 -0.86
N THR A 153 21.76 3.71 -0.40
CA THR A 153 21.77 4.71 0.67
C THR A 153 20.48 4.61 1.48
N PRO A 154 20.35 5.24 2.66
CA PRO A 154 19.08 5.30 3.39
C PRO A 154 17.92 5.72 2.47
N GLY A 155 16.86 4.93 2.44
CA GLY A 155 15.70 5.18 1.59
C GLY A 155 15.90 4.89 0.09
N ASN A 156 17.05 4.41 -0.37
CA ASN A 156 17.30 4.12 -1.78
C ASN A 156 17.89 2.73 -2.02
N ALA A 157 17.50 2.12 -3.13
CA ALA A 157 18.01 0.81 -3.54
C ALA A 157 18.21 0.70 -5.05
N SER A 158 18.95 -0.32 -5.45
CA SER A 158 19.13 -0.72 -6.86
C SER A 158 18.87 -2.21 -6.97
N VAL A 159 17.97 -2.61 -7.87
CA VAL A 159 17.46 -3.98 -8.01
C VAL A 159 17.59 -4.41 -9.48
N ARG A 160 18.21 -5.57 -9.71
CA ARG A 160 18.33 -6.21 -11.02
C ARG A 160 17.18 -7.19 -11.20
N PHE A 161 16.29 -6.89 -12.14
CA PHE A 161 15.26 -7.81 -12.60
C PHE A 161 15.85 -8.68 -13.73
N PRO A 162 15.93 -10.02 -13.59
CA PRO A 162 16.60 -10.87 -14.57
C PRO A 162 15.95 -10.85 -15.97
N ASP A 163 14.64 -10.65 -16.00
CA ASP A 163 13.81 -10.59 -17.19
C ASP A 163 13.63 -9.16 -17.73
N ASP A 164 14.32 -8.17 -17.16
CA ASP A 164 14.13 -6.75 -17.44
C ASP A 164 15.42 -5.93 -17.12
N ALA A 165 15.25 -4.65 -16.80
CA ALA A 165 16.31 -3.72 -16.46
C ALA A 165 16.73 -3.77 -14.99
N THR A 166 17.83 -3.08 -14.68
CA THR A 166 18.14 -2.68 -13.31
C THR A 166 17.36 -1.41 -13.00
N LEU A 167 16.50 -1.44 -11.99
CA LEU A 167 15.73 -0.27 -11.57
C LEU A 167 16.25 0.25 -10.23
N ASN A 168 16.21 1.56 -10.05
CA ASN A 168 16.47 2.16 -8.75
C ASN A 168 15.14 2.48 -8.07
N ALA A 169 15.13 2.31 -6.76
CA ALA A 169 13.97 2.53 -5.91
C ALA A 169 14.26 3.64 -4.90
N THR A 170 13.27 4.49 -4.66
CA THR A 170 13.26 5.47 -3.57
C THR A 170 12.04 5.25 -2.70
N LEU A 171 12.23 5.06 -1.40
CA LEU A 171 11.15 5.14 -0.42
C LEU A 171 10.68 6.59 -0.34
N VAL A 172 9.43 6.82 -0.71
CA VAL A 172 8.75 8.11 -0.47
C VAL A 172 8.28 8.15 0.98
N SER A 173 7.78 7.03 1.47
CA SER A 173 7.35 6.74 2.85
C SER A 173 7.55 5.23 3.13
N PRO A 174 7.36 4.73 4.37
CA PRO A 174 7.54 3.30 4.68
C PRO A 174 6.61 2.34 3.90
N SER A 175 5.50 2.86 3.39
CA SER A 175 4.47 2.14 2.62
C SER A 175 4.44 2.57 1.15
N CYS A 176 5.42 3.32 0.67
CA CYS A 176 5.47 3.79 -0.72
C CYS A 176 6.88 3.74 -1.29
N ILE A 177 7.07 2.92 -2.32
CA ILE A 177 8.27 2.95 -3.18
C ILE A 177 7.92 3.59 -4.50
N ARG A 178 8.79 4.50 -4.97
CA ARG A 178 8.81 4.97 -6.34
C ARG A 178 10.04 4.41 -7.07
N TRP A 179 9.83 3.87 -8.26
CA TRP A 179 10.87 3.31 -9.11
C TRP A 179 11.27 4.28 -10.23
N THR A 180 12.44 4.05 -10.82
CA THR A 180 12.97 4.87 -11.93
C THR A 180 12.19 4.76 -13.23
N ASP A 181 11.41 3.71 -13.42
CA ASP A 181 10.48 3.53 -14.54
C ASP A 181 9.13 4.26 -14.32
N SER A 182 9.05 5.09 -13.28
CA SER A 182 7.84 5.81 -12.83
C SER A 182 6.75 4.93 -12.21
N THR A 183 6.97 3.63 -12.06
CA THR A 183 6.04 2.78 -11.32
C THR A 183 6.11 3.05 -9.82
N THR A 184 5.02 2.76 -9.14
CA THR A 184 4.87 2.99 -7.69
C THR A 184 4.32 1.73 -7.04
N TRP A 185 4.98 1.29 -5.96
CA TRP A 185 4.52 0.15 -5.17
C TRP A 185 4.07 0.62 -3.79
N THR A 186 2.94 0.08 -3.33
CA THR A 186 2.31 0.46 -2.04
C THR A 186 2.15 -0.72 -1.09
N LYS A 187 1.94 -0.44 0.20
CA LYS A 187 1.54 -1.42 1.22
C LYS A 187 0.21 -1.06 1.86
#